data_AF-S9V3H8-F1
#
_entry.id   AF-S9V3H8-F1
#
_cell.length_a   1.000
_cell.length_b   1.000
_cell.length_c   1.000
_cell.angle_alpha   90.00
_cell.angle_beta   90.00
_cell.angle_gamma   90.00
#
_symmetry.space_group_name_H-M   'P 1'
#
loop_
_entity.id
_entity.type
_entity.pdbx_description
1 polymer ?
#
loop_
_entity_poly.entity_id
_entity_poly.type
_entity_poly.pdbx_seq_one_letter_code
_entity_poly.pdbx_strand_id
1 'polypeptide(L)'
;MAAIDSTRVRWAASRTSLVRADAESLNIFQTFVQQMDGKVNRYGILYGLYKAEEKIIEAHAVYEPEQIGNEYAFLEQKDPFLDTVDAVAAGLGLRRVGVVCTHPPRDNDVMLLNSRELLLCAREQSCFGDECVLLTIAKNDKEGGVLECQAWQASPQCVHLYRLGVLHERAPRRRPATGAATAAASPYNVDEEEEAEGIAQRSAHLQNPEEARLVYSEVELEVAEEKTDAAGHRHFVSKLPSHTVDTRWFTSYVAVEQFQSSIVRGLFLRRNRPAMAPPTMANLRNYMKDPKRQKDSFAEKLADFHVLVFLAETLSMSDDMPTLIEIARTRKMTPAAQNYEMLLDAYMQS
;
A
#
# COMPACT_ATOMS: atom_id res chain seq x y z
N MET A 1 -14.25 31.80 -15.63
CA MET A 1 -13.97 31.78 -14.17
C MET A 1 -13.70 30.38 -13.63
N ALA A 2 -14.37 29.32 -14.10
CA ALA A 2 -14.07 27.94 -13.65
C ALA A 2 -12.70 27.38 -14.09
N ALA A 3 -12.19 27.74 -15.27
CA ALA A 3 -10.90 27.24 -15.78
C ALA A 3 -9.64 27.90 -15.16
N ILE A 4 -9.80 29.02 -14.45
CA ILE A 4 -8.68 29.74 -13.81
C ILE A 4 -8.44 29.22 -12.37
N ASP A 5 -9.45 28.62 -11.74
CA ASP A 5 -9.30 28.06 -10.38
C ASP A 5 -8.67 26.65 -10.40
N SER A 6 -8.68 25.96 -11.54
CA SER A 6 -8.09 24.61 -11.67
C SER A 6 -6.56 24.60 -11.69
N THR A 7 -5.92 25.68 -12.13
CA THR A 7 -4.45 25.81 -12.18
C THR A 7 -3.87 26.38 -10.88
N ARG A 8 -4.73 26.87 -9.97
CA ARG A 8 -4.28 27.40 -8.68
C ARG A 8 -4.32 26.31 -7.61
N VAL A 9 -3.16 25.88 -7.17
CA VAL A 9 -3.00 24.83 -6.16
C VAL A 9 -3.23 25.40 -4.77
N ARG A 10 -4.10 24.76 -4.00
CA ARG A 10 -4.35 25.08 -2.59
C ARG A 10 -4.33 23.82 -1.76
N TRP A 11 -3.75 23.93 -0.57
CA TRP A 11 -3.83 22.85 0.41
C TRP A 11 -5.29 22.61 0.82
N ALA A 12 -5.64 21.34 1.02
CA ALA A 12 -6.96 20.92 1.49
C ALA A 12 -6.81 19.89 2.61
N ALA A 13 -7.69 19.96 3.60
CA ALA A 13 -7.75 18.99 4.68
C ALA A 13 -8.14 17.60 4.17
N SER A 14 -7.75 16.57 4.93
CA SER A 14 -8.11 15.18 4.67
C SER A 14 -9.62 14.95 4.78
N ARG A 15 -10.13 14.03 3.95
CA ARG A 15 -11.52 13.57 4.00
C ARG A 15 -11.71 12.52 5.09
N THR A 16 -10.71 11.66 5.26
CA THR A 16 -10.65 10.63 6.29
C THR A 16 -10.09 11.26 7.56
N SER A 17 -10.78 11.08 8.67
CA SER A 17 -10.42 11.67 9.97
C SER A 17 -9.39 10.82 10.72
N LEU A 18 -9.50 9.49 10.58
CA LEU A 18 -8.70 8.51 11.31
C LEU A 18 -8.55 7.23 10.49
N VAL A 19 -7.36 6.64 10.55
CA VAL A 19 -7.10 5.26 10.11
C VAL A 19 -6.86 4.40 11.35
N ARG A 20 -7.69 3.39 11.56
CA ARG A 20 -7.41 2.29 12.48
C ARG A 20 -6.80 1.16 11.69
N ALA A 21 -5.58 0.75 12.04
CA ALA A 21 -4.88 -0.32 11.35
C ALA A 21 -4.63 -1.50 12.29
N ASP A 22 -4.85 -2.72 11.79
CA ASP A 22 -4.65 -3.93 12.56
C ASP A 22 -3.19 -4.05 13.03
N ALA A 23 -3.00 -4.09 14.35
CA ALA A 23 -1.70 -4.06 14.99
C ALA A 23 -0.84 -5.26 14.59
N GLU A 24 -1.43 -6.44 14.46
CA GLU A 24 -0.73 -7.67 14.11
C GLU A 24 -0.24 -7.63 12.67
N SER A 25 -1.12 -7.26 11.73
CA SER A 25 -0.79 -7.14 10.32
C SER A 25 0.27 -6.07 10.07
N LEU A 26 0.16 -4.90 10.72
CA LEU A 26 1.18 -3.87 10.64
C LEU A 26 2.50 -4.31 11.25
N ASN A 27 2.49 -4.99 12.41
CA ASN A 27 3.72 -5.43 13.06
C ASN A 27 4.48 -6.46 12.21
N ILE A 28 3.77 -7.37 11.52
CA ILE A 28 4.36 -8.35 10.62
C ILE A 28 5.01 -7.69 9.41
N PHE A 29 4.40 -6.64 8.86
CA PHE A 29 4.98 -5.85 7.77
C PHE A 29 6.20 -5.06 8.27
N GLN A 30 6.09 -4.37 9.40
CA GLN A 30 7.18 -3.62 10.03
C GLN A 30 8.40 -4.48 10.38
N THR A 31 8.18 -5.66 10.98
CA THR A 31 9.27 -6.58 11.35
C THR A 31 10.07 -7.00 10.12
N PHE A 32 9.40 -7.25 8.99
CA PHE A 32 10.07 -7.59 7.74
C PHE A 32 10.92 -6.44 7.23
N VAL A 33 10.41 -5.22 7.28
CA VAL A 33 11.13 -4.00 6.88
C VAL A 33 12.38 -3.79 7.74
N GLN A 34 12.28 -4.04 9.06
CA GLN A 34 13.44 -3.99 9.95
C GLN A 34 14.51 -5.02 9.57
N GLN A 35 14.11 -6.24 9.20
CA GLN A 35 15.04 -7.30 8.78
C GLN A 35 15.79 -6.95 7.49
N MET A 36 15.16 -6.18 6.59
CA MET A 36 15.78 -5.68 5.36
C MET A 36 16.70 -4.47 5.59
N ASP A 37 16.71 -3.90 6.80
CA ASP A 37 17.55 -2.78 7.23
C ASP A 37 17.55 -1.58 6.26
N GLY A 38 16.37 -1.23 5.75
CA GLY A 38 16.19 -0.09 4.83
C GLY A 38 16.72 -0.30 3.41
N LYS A 39 17.29 -1.47 3.08
CA LYS A 39 17.87 -1.75 1.76
C LYS A 39 16.83 -1.93 0.65
N VAL A 40 15.59 -2.24 1.04
CA VAL A 40 14.50 -2.58 0.11
C VAL A 40 13.22 -1.91 0.60
N ASN A 41 12.65 -1.04 -0.22
CA ASN A 41 11.31 -0.52 0.02
C ASN A 41 10.23 -1.53 -0.38
N ARG A 42 9.12 -1.48 0.34
CA ARG A 42 8.01 -2.41 0.20
C ARG A 42 6.69 -1.68 0.08
N TYR A 43 5.74 -2.39 -0.52
CA TYR A 43 4.38 -1.98 -0.81
C TYR A 43 3.40 -3.06 -0.37
N GLY A 44 2.24 -2.63 0.12
CA GLY A 44 1.13 -3.50 0.43
C GLY A 44 -0.22 -2.82 0.21
N ILE A 45 -1.23 -3.61 -0.11
CA ILE A 45 -2.62 -3.18 -0.26
C ILE A 45 -3.33 -3.38 1.07
N LEU A 46 -4.04 -2.35 1.52
CA LEU A 46 -4.85 -2.39 2.72
C LEU A 46 -6.26 -2.85 2.38
N TYR A 47 -6.69 -3.96 2.97
CA TYR A 47 -8.06 -4.44 2.90
C TYR A 47 -8.79 -4.13 4.19
N GLY A 48 -9.97 -3.54 4.09
CA GLY A 48 -10.64 -2.95 5.22
C GLY A 48 -12.06 -2.46 4.96
N LEU A 49 -12.53 -1.64 5.90
CA LEU A 49 -13.83 -0.99 5.88
C LEU A 49 -13.66 0.54 5.92
N TYR A 50 -14.66 1.25 5.40
CA TYR A 50 -14.79 2.70 5.61
C TYR A 50 -16.13 3.01 6.25
N LYS A 51 -16.07 3.65 7.42
CA LYS A 51 -17.22 4.12 8.19
C LYS A 51 -17.49 5.58 7.80
N ALA A 52 -18.32 5.77 6.76
CA ALA A 52 -18.54 7.07 6.14
C ALA A 52 -19.06 8.16 7.09
N GLU A 53 -19.93 7.80 8.04
CA GLU A 53 -20.48 8.74 9.03
C GLU A 53 -19.40 9.31 9.96
N GLU A 54 -18.46 8.47 10.37
CA GLU A 54 -17.34 8.84 11.25
C GLU A 54 -16.10 9.31 10.46
N LYS A 55 -16.09 9.04 9.15
CA LYS A 55 -14.96 9.21 8.22
C LYS A 55 -13.72 8.41 8.64
N ILE A 56 -13.93 7.21 9.17
CA ILE A 56 -12.88 6.33 9.69
C ILE A 56 -12.62 5.18 8.73
N ILE A 57 -11.35 4.89 8.44
CA ILE A 57 -10.93 3.64 7.81
C ILE A 57 -10.53 2.63 8.88
N GLU A 58 -10.95 1.38 8.72
CA GLU A 58 -10.44 0.24 9.48
C GLU A 58 -9.73 -0.72 8.53
N ALA A 59 -8.39 -0.72 8.54
CA ALA A 59 -7.55 -1.62 7.76
C ALA A 59 -7.33 -2.93 8.53
N HIS A 60 -7.97 -4.01 8.08
CA HIS A 60 -8.00 -5.31 8.74
C HIS A 60 -6.92 -6.27 8.26
N ALA A 61 -6.40 -6.08 7.04
CA ALA A 61 -5.35 -6.93 6.48
C ALA A 61 -4.43 -6.14 5.54
N VAL A 62 -3.20 -6.62 5.42
CA VAL A 62 -2.19 -6.09 4.48
C VAL A 62 -1.78 -7.21 3.53
N TYR A 63 -2.15 -7.09 2.27
CA TYR A 63 -1.63 -7.97 1.22
C TYR A 63 -0.37 -7.36 0.61
N GLU A 64 0.67 -8.15 0.36
CA GLU A 64 1.90 -7.69 -0.29
C GLU A 64 1.94 -8.26 -1.73
N PRO A 65 1.59 -7.47 -2.76
CA PRO A 65 1.65 -7.95 -4.14
C PRO A 65 3.08 -8.25 -4.61
N GLU A 66 3.19 -8.94 -5.74
CA GLU A 66 4.47 -9.14 -6.43
C GLU A 66 5.11 -7.79 -6.81
N GLN A 67 6.38 -7.62 -6.46
CA GLN A 67 7.07 -6.33 -6.54
C GLN A 67 8.58 -6.48 -6.40
N ILE A 68 9.31 -5.52 -6.96
CA ILE A 68 10.75 -5.35 -6.79
C ILE A 68 11.01 -4.03 -6.07
N GLY A 69 11.87 -4.06 -5.06
CA GLY A 69 12.23 -2.89 -4.27
C GLY A 69 13.73 -2.61 -4.28
N ASN A 70 14.08 -1.35 -4.11
CA ASN A 70 15.41 -0.89 -3.74
C ASN A 70 15.30 0.11 -2.56
N GLU A 71 16.42 0.68 -2.13
CA GLU A 71 16.47 1.61 -0.99
C GLU A 71 15.55 2.83 -1.12
N TYR A 72 15.19 3.25 -2.34
CA TYR A 72 14.47 4.52 -2.59
C TYR A 72 13.09 4.34 -3.21
N ALA A 73 12.77 3.16 -3.76
CA ALA A 73 11.50 2.90 -4.42
C ALA A 73 11.15 1.41 -4.48
N PHE A 74 9.92 1.14 -4.88
CA PHE A 74 9.48 -0.16 -5.37
C PHE A 74 8.83 -0.01 -6.74
N LEU A 75 8.74 -1.12 -7.46
CA LEU A 75 7.97 -1.29 -8.68
C LEU A 75 7.04 -2.49 -8.49
N GLU A 76 5.75 -2.26 -8.68
CA GLU A 76 4.76 -3.32 -8.75
C GLU A 76 5.01 -4.18 -9.98
N GLN A 77 4.94 -5.49 -9.80
CA GLN A 77 4.92 -6.47 -10.88
C GLN A 77 3.49 -6.98 -11.09
N LYS A 78 3.27 -7.69 -12.19
CA LYS A 78 1.97 -8.29 -12.46
C LYS A 78 1.75 -9.46 -11.50
N ASP A 79 0.95 -9.23 -10.47
CA ASP A 79 0.54 -10.29 -9.55
C ASP A 79 -0.65 -11.09 -10.13
N PRO A 80 -0.48 -12.39 -10.45
CA PRO A 80 -1.53 -13.21 -11.03
C PRO A 80 -2.66 -13.58 -10.06
N PHE A 81 -2.48 -13.34 -8.75
CA PHE A 81 -3.45 -13.69 -7.71
C PHE A 81 -4.26 -12.50 -7.21
N LEU A 82 -3.98 -11.29 -7.69
CA LEU A 82 -4.60 -10.09 -7.17
C LEU A 82 -6.14 -10.11 -7.25
N ASP A 83 -6.71 -10.56 -8.37
CA ASP A 83 -8.16 -10.69 -8.54
C ASP A 83 -8.76 -11.72 -7.56
N THR A 84 -8.04 -12.81 -7.30
CA THR A 84 -8.42 -13.84 -6.32
C THR A 84 -8.42 -13.25 -4.91
N VAL A 85 -7.41 -12.45 -4.57
CA VAL A 85 -7.30 -11.78 -3.26
C VAL A 85 -8.43 -10.77 -3.06
N ASP A 86 -8.75 -9.98 -4.09
CA ASP A 86 -9.90 -9.06 -4.08
C ASP A 86 -11.21 -9.82 -3.84
N ALA A 87 -11.40 -10.98 -4.50
CA ALA A 87 -12.59 -11.80 -4.32
C ALA A 87 -12.70 -12.39 -2.90
N VAL A 88 -11.58 -12.85 -2.32
CA VAL A 88 -11.53 -13.31 -0.92
C VAL A 88 -11.86 -12.16 0.03
N ALA A 89 -11.26 -10.99 -0.16
CA ALA A 89 -11.54 -9.80 0.65
C ALA A 89 -13.02 -9.41 0.55
N ALA A 90 -13.58 -9.36 -0.66
CA ALA A 90 -14.99 -9.06 -0.88
C ALA A 90 -15.92 -10.06 -0.19
N GLY A 91 -15.58 -11.36 -0.23
CA GLY A 91 -16.33 -12.40 0.48
C GLY A 91 -16.32 -12.21 2.01
N LEU A 92 -15.23 -11.67 2.56
CA LEU A 92 -15.13 -11.27 3.98
C LEU A 92 -15.84 -9.95 4.29
N GLY A 93 -16.41 -9.28 3.28
CA GLY A 93 -17.00 -7.94 3.40
C GLY A 93 -15.97 -6.81 3.45
N LEU A 94 -14.73 -7.07 3.08
CA LEU A 94 -13.64 -6.10 3.01
C LEU A 94 -13.49 -5.58 1.57
N ARG A 95 -12.94 -4.38 1.45
CA ARG A 95 -12.51 -3.81 0.17
C ARG A 95 -11.13 -3.18 0.30
N ARG A 96 -10.51 -2.81 -0.82
CA ARG A 96 -9.33 -1.96 -0.79
C ARG A 96 -9.70 -0.60 -0.17
N VAL A 97 -8.96 -0.19 0.85
CA VAL A 97 -9.14 1.09 1.57
C VAL A 97 -7.89 1.98 1.51
N GLY A 98 -6.87 1.55 0.79
CA GLY A 98 -5.62 2.26 0.68
C GLY A 98 -4.46 1.32 0.50
N VAL A 99 -3.27 1.86 0.72
CA VAL A 99 -2.01 1.14 0.58
C VAL A 99 -1.06 1.52 1.70
N VAL A 100 -0.08 0.67 1.96
CA VAL A 100 1.06 0.95 2.83
C VAL A 100 2.33 0.85 2.01
N CYS A 101 3.27 1.75 2.20
CA CYS A 101 4.61 1.60 1.68
C CYS A 101 5.67 2.02 2.70
N THR A 102 6.91 1.66 2.41
CA THR A 102 8.06 2.13 3.18
C THR A 102 8.86 3.18 2.42
N HIS A 103 9.65 3.93 3.16
CA HIS A 103 10.62 4.85 2.60
C HIS A 103 11.89 4.88 3.46
N PRO A 104 13.04 5.33 2.91
CA PRO A 104 14.23 5.57 3.71
C PRO A 104 13.97 6.68 4.73
N PRO A 105 14.72 6.73 5.85
CA PRO A 105 14.63 7.82 6.81
C PRO A 105 14.76 9.18 6.12
N ARG A 106 13.91 10.14 6.50
CA ARG A 106 13.89 11.48 5.91
C ARG A 106 13.49 12.54 6.94
N ASP A 107 13.86 13.77 6.66
CA ASP A 107 13.38 14.91 7.43
C ASP A 107 12.00 15.36 6.94
N ASN A 108 10.98 15.18 7.77
CA ASN A 108 9.60 15.56 7.46
C ASN A 108 9.42 17.09 7.31
N ASP A 109 10.36 17.90 7.82
CA ASP A 109 10.37 19.34 7.58
C ASP A 109 10.73 19.67 6.11
N VAL A 110 11.55 18.81 5.49
CA VAL A 110 11.98 18.94 4.10
C VAL A 110 10.96 18.33 3.13
N MET A 111 10.53 17.11 3.41
CA MET A 111 9.67 16.32 2.51
C MET A 111 8.72 15.42 3.31
N LEU A 112 7.41 15.65 3.15
CA LEU A 112 6.38 14.81 3.75
C LEU A 112 6.17 13.50 2.98
N LEU A 113 6.03 13.63 1.65
CA LEU A 113 5.94 12.53 0.69
C LEU A 113 6.83 12.84 -0.51
N ASN A 114 7.46 11.84 -1.10
CA ASN A 114 8.06 12.02 -2.43
C ASN A 114 6.98 12.00 -3.52
N SER A 115 7.37 12.34 -4.75
CA SER A 115 6.46 12.40 -5.90
C SER A 115 5.78 11.05 -6.20
N ARG A 116 6.49 9.92 -6.08
CA ARG A 116 5.90 8.58 -6.25
C ARG A 116 4.83 8.28 -5.23
N GLU A 117 5.12 8.56 -3.97
CA GLU A 117 4.21 8.32 -2.85
C GLU A 117 2.94 9.16 -3.01
N LEU A 118 3.07 10.44 -3.38
CA LEU A 118 1.91 11.29 -3.66
C LEU A 118 1.07 10.74 -4.83
N LEU A 119 1.72 10.36 -5.93
CA LEU A 119 1.03 9.83 -7.12
C LEU A 119 0.40 8.46 -6.86
N LEU A 120 1.03 7.62 -6.05
CA LEU A 120 0.46 6.38 -5.54
C LEU A 120 -0.80 6.68 -4.72
N CYS A 121 -0.73 7.60 -3.77
CA CYS A 121 -1.88 8.00 -2.97
C CYS A 121 -3.03 8.50 -3.86
N ALA A 122 -2.72 9.37 -4.84
CA ALA A 122 -3.69 9.86 -5.81
C ALA A 122 -4.30 8.76 -6.69
N ARG A 123 -3.49 7.76 -7.10
CA ARG A 123 -3.95 6.58 -7.84
C ARG A 123 -4.96 5.76 -7.03
N GLU A 124 -4.63 5.44 -5.79
CA GLU A 124 -5.49 4.62 -4.94
C GLU A 124 -6.81 5.34 -4.62
N GLN A 125 -6.75 6.65 -4.35
CA GLN A 125 -7.96 7.46 -4.19
C GLN A 125 -8.77 7.54 -5.50
N SER A 126 -8.08 7.60 -6.63
CA SER A 126 -8.73 7.64 -7.94
C SER A 126 -9.53 6.36 -8.24
N CYS A 127 -8.94 5.20 -7.94
CA CYS A 127 -9.45 3.89 -8.32
C CYS A 127 -10.40 3.26 -7.30
N PHE A 128 -10.16 3.46 -6.00
CA PHE A 128 -10.81 2.69 -4.94
C PHE A 128 -11.63 3.52 -3.95
N GLY A 129 -11.67 4.84 -4.12
CA GLY A 129 -12.50 5.77 -3.35
C GLY A 129 -11.71 6.96 -2.84
N ASP A 130 -12.31 8.16 -2.88
CA ASP A 130 -11.67 9.41 -2.47
C ASP A 130 -11.19 9.38 -0.99
N GLU A 131 -11.76 8.50 -0.17
CA GLU A 131 -11.40 8.23 1.22
C GLU A 131 -10.13 7.40 1.41
N CYS A 132 -9.64 6.71 0.37
CA CYS A 132 -8.45 5.86 0.48
C CYS A 132 -7.24 6.63 1.00
N VAL A 133 -6.36 5.92 1.69
CA VAL A 133 -5.19 6.49 2.37
C VAL A 133 -3.90 5.82 1.90
N LEU A 134 -2.80 6.55 2.03
CA LEU A 134 -1.45 6.00 2.01
C LEU A 134 -0.92 5.95 3.44
N LEU A 135 -0.53 4.77 3.91
CA LEU A 135 0.31 4.60 5.09
C LEU A 135 1.78 4.60 4.68
N THR A 136 2.62 5.35 5.37
CA THR A 136 4.08 5.31 5.21
C THR A 136 4.73 4.77 6.47
N ILE A 137 5.73 3.91 6.30
CA ILE A 137 6.49 3.33 7.40
C ILE A 137 7.99 3.54 7.19
N ALA A 138 8.66 4.14 8.17
CA ALA A 138 10.11 4.33 8.16
C ALA A 138 10.66 4.42 9.58
N LYS A 139 11.99 4.27 9.73
CA LYS A 139 12.67 4.57 11.00
C LYS A 139 12.69 6.09 11.18
N ASN A 140 12.29 6.56 12.35
CA ASN A 140 12.42 7.95 12.75
C ASN A 140 13.79 8.16 13.41
N ASP A 141 14.71 8.80 12.69
CA ASP A 141 16.07 9.06 13.17
C ASP A 141 16.11 10.04 14.35
N LYS A 142 15.11 10.93 14.49
CA LYS A 142 15.00 11.87 15.61
C LYS A 142 14.57 11.18 16.91
N GLU A 143 13.90 10.03 16.82
CA GLU A 143 13.37 9.25 17.96
C GLU A 143 14.11 7.92 18.15
N GLY A 144 15.43 7.91 17.93
CA GLY A 144 16.27 6.73 18.22
C GLY A 144 16.02 5.54 17.30
N GLY A 145 15.48 5.78 16.10
CA GLY A 145 15.29 4.75 15.07
C GLY A 145 14.03 3.88 15.27
N VAL A 146 13.09 4.33 16.10
CA VAL A 146 11.77 3.68 16.24
C VAL A 146 11.04 3.75 14.89
N LEU A 147 10.36 2.66 14.50
CA LEU A 147 9.51 2.69 13.32
C LEU A 147 8.28 3.55 13.58
N GLU A 148 8.06 4.52 12.71
CA GLU A 148 6.89 5.38 12.70
C GLU A 148 5.96 4.96 11.56
N CYS A 149 4.66 4.95 11.83
CA CYS A 149 3.62 4.74 10.83
C CYS A 149 2.78 6.02 10.73
N GLN A 150 2.75 6.64 9.56
CA GLN A 150 2.03 7.89 9.30
C GLN A 150 0.99 7.65 8.19
N ALA A 151 -0.13 8.39 8.22
CA ALA A 151 -1.17 8.28 7.20
C ALA A 151 -1.39 9.59 6.46
N TRP A 152 -1.67 9.47 5.17
CA TRP A 152 -1.75 10.58 4.25
C TRP A 152 -2.91 10.43 3.26
N GLN A 153 -3.43 11.57 2.81
CA GLN A 153 -4.28 11.66 1.63
C GLN A 153 -3.78 12.72 0.67
N ALA A 154 -3.87 12.43 -0.62
CA ALA A 154 -3.80 13.43 -1.67
C ALA A 154 -5.09 14.26 -1.68
N SER A 155 -4.93 15.55 -1.90
CA SER A 155 -6.04 16.51 -2.00
C SER A 155 -6.96 16.15 -3.19
N PRO A 156 -8.25 16.56 -3.16
CA PRO A 156 -9.16 16.35 -4.29
C PRO A 156 -8.63 16.93 -5.62
N GLN A 157 -7.91 18.06 -5.56
CA GLN A 157 -7.29 18.66 -6.73
C GLN A 157 -6.16 17.80 -7.29
N CYS A 158 -5.31 17.23 -6.43
CA CYS A 158 -4.26 16.30 -6.85
C CYS A 158 -4.84 15.08 -7.56
N VAL A 159 -5.86 14.45 -6.96
CA VAL A 159 -6.56 13.29 -7.56
C VAL A 159 -7.17 13.67 -8.92
N HIS A 160 -7.76 14.85 -9.03
CA HIS A 160 -8.31 15.34 -10.29
C HIS A 160 -7.23 15.53 -11.37
N LEU A 161 -6.14 16.22 -11.05
CA LEU A 161 -5.03 16.43 -12.00
C LEU A 161 -4.32 15.12 -12.38
N TYR A 162 -4.23 14.17 -11.45
CA TYR A 162 -3.75 12.82 -11.70
C TYR A 162 -4.65 12.08 -12.71
N ARG A 163 -5.98 12.11 -12.52
CA ARG A 163 -6.96 11.49 -13.44
C ARG A 163 -6.90 12.08 -14.84
N LEU A 164 -6.54 13.35 -14.97
CA LEU A 164 -6.33 14.01 -16.27
C LEU A 164 -4.99 13.65 -16.93
N GLY A 165 -4.12 12.87 -16.26
CA GLY A 165 -2.80 12.51 -16.77
C GLY A 165 -1.81 13.68 -16.79
N VAL A 166 -2.09 14.75 -16.05
CA VAL A 166 -1.28 15.98 -16.05
C VAL A 166 -0.11 15.84 -15.07
N LEU A 167 -0.33 15.19 -13.92
CA LEU A 167 0.71 15.00 -12.91
C LEU A 167 1.54 13.75 -13.19
N HIS A 168 2.85 13.88 -13.07
CA HIS A 168 3.79 12.79 -13.30
C HIS A 168 5.07 12.94 -12.45
N GLU A 169 5.83 11.85 -12.35
CA GLU A 169 7.17 11.86 -11.78
C GLU A 169 8.17 12.56 -12.70
N ARG A 170 9.37 12.85 -12.20
CA ARG A 170 10.44 13.33 -13.06
C ARG A 170 10.75 12.33 -14.17
N ALA A 171 10.75 12.80 -15.43
CA ALA A 171 11.19 11.99 -16.56
C ALA A 171 12.65 11.51 -16.34
N PRO A 172 12.98 10.24 -16.66
CA PRO A 172 14.33 9.73 -16.52
C PRO A 172 15.29 10.51 -17.41
N ARG A 173 16.49 10.83 -16.89
CA ARG A 173 17.55 11.42 -17.71
C ARG A 173 17.91 10.43 -18.82
N ARG A 174 17.62 10.77 -20.08
CA ARG A 174 18.08 9.98 -21.24
C ARG A 174 19.62 9.95 -21.21
N ARG A 175 20.22 8.76 -21.13
CA ARG A 175 21.64 8.61 -21.46
C ARG A 175 21.83 9.01 -22.94
N PRO A 176 22.92 9.71 -23.30
CA PRO A 176 23.28 9.85 -24.71
C PRO A 176 23.42 8.44 -25.30
N ALA A 177 22.79 8.21 -26.45
CA ALA A 177 22.78 6.90 -27.10
C ALA A 177 24.20 6.49 -27.48
N THR A 178 24.85 5.67 -26.67
CA THR A 178 26.00 4.88 -27.09
C THR A 178 25.44 3.66 -27.82
N GLY A 179 25.57 3.66 -29.15
CA GLY A 179 24.92 2.68 -30.01
C GLY A 179 25.35 1.25 -29.75
N ALA A 180 24.37 0.37 -29.57
CA ALA A 180 24.28 -0.97 -30.15
C ALA A 180 22.86 -1.47 -29.88
N ALA A 181 22.00 -1.46 -30.91
CA ALA A 181 20.72 -2.14 -30.84
C ALA A 181 20.98 -3.64 -30.92
N THR A 182 20.89 -4.35 -29.80
CA THR A 182 20.80 -5.81 -29.78
C THR A 182 19.34 -6.25 -29.77
N ALA A 183 19.12 -7.38 -30.44
CA ALA A 183 17.86 -7.83 -31.00
C ALA A 183 16.78 -8.22 -29.97
N ALA A 184 15.55 -8.27 -30.49
CA ALA A 184 14.30 -8.68 -29.85
C ALA A 184 14.44 -9.77 -28.77
N ALA A 185 14.24 -9.37 -27.51
CA ALA A 185 14.02 -10.27 -26.39
C ALA A 185 12.56 -10.76 -26.37
N SER A 186 12.38 -12.03 -26.07
CA SER A 186 11.10 -12.70 -25.86
C SER A 186 10.38 -12.09 -24.64
N PRO A 187 9.06 -11.85 -24.66
CA PRO A 187 8.34 -11.13 -23.60
C PRO A 187 8.20 -11.90 -22.27
N TYR A 188 8.92 -13.01 -22.08
CA TYR A 188 8.78 -13.91 -20.93
C TYR A 188 10.06 -14.14 -20.11
N ASN A 189 11.19 -13.51 -20.46
CA ASN A 189 12.39 -13.48 -19.62
C ASN A 189 12.92 -12.06 -19.63
N VAL A 190 12.51 -11.24 -18.67
CA VAL A 190 13.23 -10.02 -18.32
C VAL A 190 14.18 -10.44 -17.21
N ASP A 191 15.50 -10.30 -17.43
CA ASP A 191 16.49 -10.73 -16.46
C ASP A 191 16.36 -9.88 -15.18
N GLU A 192 16.47 -10.48 -13.99
CA GLU A 192 16.36 -9.76 -12.68
C GLU A 192 17.31 -8.54 -12.61
N GLU A 193 18.47 -8.63 -13.27
CA GLU A 193 19.43 -7.53 -13.40
C GLU A 193 18.88 -6.37 -14.24
N GLU A 194 18.14 -6.65 -15.32
CA GLU A 194 17.53 -5.63 -16.18
C GLU A 194 16.38 -4.90 -15.44
N GLU A 195 15.60 -5.62 -14.63
CA GLU A 195 14.58 -5.02 -13.77
C GLU A 195 15.19 -4.17 -12.64
N ALA A 196 16.29 -4.64 -12.03
CA ALA A 196 17.04 -3.92 -11.01
C ALA A 196 17.71 -2.63 -11.55
N GLU A 197 18.31 -2.69 -12.74
CA GLU A 197 18.82 -1.49 -13.43
C GLU A 197 17.67 -0.54 -13.79
N GLY A 198 16.54 -1.09 -14.24
CA GLY A 198 15.33 -0.35 -14.56
C GLY A 198 14.79 0.45 -13.38
N ILE A 199 14.66 -0.15 -12.19
CA ILE A 199 14.21 0.56 -10.99
C ILE A 199 15.24 1.61 -10.55
N ALA A 200 16.54 1.29 -10.54
CA ALA A 200 17.59 2.22 -10.13
C ALA A 200 17.63 3.48 -11.00
N GLN A 201 17.52 3.34 -12.32
CA GLN A 201 17.49 4.48 -13.23
C GLN A 201 16.23 5.34 -13.03
N ARG A 202 15.07 4.71 -12.82
CA ARG A 202 13.80 5.42 -12.62
C ARG A 202 13.75 6.12 -11.25
N SER A 203 14.36 5.54 -10.21
CA SER A 203 14.34 6.06 -8.83
C SER A 203 15.51 6.97 -8.47
N ALA A 204 16.49 7.19 -9.37
CA ALA A 204 17.71 7.96 -9.06
C ALA A 204 17.42 9.37 -8.50
N HIS A 205 16.38 10.04 -9.00
CA HIS A 205 16.00 11.38 -8.54
C HIS A 205 15.45 11.40 -7.09
N LEU A 206 15.00 10.25 -6.58
CA LEU A 206 14.46 10.12 -5.23
C LEU A 206 15.55 10.14 -4.15
N GLN A 207 16.82 9.99 -4.54
CA GLN A 207 17.97 10.09 -3.63
C GLN A 207 18.22 11.52 -3.15
N ASN A 208 17.75 12.51 -3.90
CA ASN A 208 17.87 13.92 -3.55
C ASN A 208 16.52 14.44 -3.02
N PRO A 209 16.37 14.72 -1.72
CA PRO A 209 15.11 15.18 -1.15
C PRO A 209 14.52 16.43 -1.83
N GLU A 210 15.37 17.34 -2.31
CA GLU A 210 14.95 18.56 -3.01
C GLU A 210 14.30 18.28 -4.36
N GLU A 211 14.72 17.21 -5.04
CA GLU A 211 14.12 16.75 -6.29
C GLU A 211 12.95 15.81 -6.04
N ALA A 212 13.06 14.94 -5.04
CA ALA A 212 12.09 13.92 -4.67
C ALA A 212 10.75 14.52 -4.21
N ARG A 213 10.79 15.68 -3.54
CA ARG A 213 9.60 16.39 -3.05
C ARG A 213 8.80 17.10 -4.15
N LEU A 214 9.24 17.07 -5.40
CA LEU A 214 8.59 17.79 -6.50
C LEU A 214 7.78 16.84 -7.37
N VAL A 215 6.49 17.11 -7.53
CA VAL A 215 5.65 16.51 -8.57
C VAL A 215 5.64 17.41 -9.80
N TYR A 216 5.69 16.81 -10.98
CA TYR A 216 5.75 17.51 -12.26
C TYR A 216 4.36 17.59 -12.89
N SER A 217 4.10 18.66 -13.62
CA SER A 217 2.82 18.95 -14.25
C SER A 217 3.02 19.38 -15.70
N GLU A 218 2.21 18.83 -16.61
CA GLU A 218 2.19 19.23 -18.03
C GLU A 218 1.64 20.66 -18.25
N VAL A 219 0.93 21.22 -17.27
CA VAL A 219 0.48 22.61 -17.27
C VAL A 219 1.13 23.39 -16.14
N GLU A 220 1.24 24.70 -16.30
CA GLU A 220 1.73 25.54 -15.22
C GLU A 220 0.70 25.63 -14.09
N LEU A 221 1.18 25.41 -12.86
CA LEU A 221 0.39 25.47 -11.65
C LEU A 221 0.88 26.60 -10.75
N GLU A 222 -0.06 27.39 -10.24
CA GLU A 222 0.19 28.52 -9.34
C GLU A 222 -0.12 28.10 -7.91
N VAL A 223 0.87 28.04 -7.03
CA VAL A 223 0.61 27.73 -5.60
C VAL A 223 0.13 28.99 -4.90
N ALA A 224 -1.07 28.94 -4.31
CA ALA A 224 -1.60 30.01 -3.49
C ALA A 224 -1.52 29.64 -2.00
N GLU A 225 -0.71 30.38 -1.26
CA GLU A 225 -0.55 30.29 0.18
C GLU A 225 -1.40 31.36 0.86
N GLU A 226 -2.10 30.97 1.92
CA GLU A 226 -2.76 31.91 2.80
C GLU A 226 -1.86 32.19 4.00
N LYS A 227 -1.36 33.42 4.11
CA LYS A 227 -0.58 33.88 5.25
C LYS A 227 -1.45 34.74 6.15
N THR A 228 -1.41 34.47 7.44
CA THR A 228 -1.97 35.38 8.44
C THR A 228 -0.84 36.25 8.96
N ASP A 229 -0.99 37.57 8.87
CA ASP A 229 0.00 38.50 9.42
C ASP A 229 -0.05 38.54 10.96
N ALA A 230 0.94 39.20 11.57
CA ALA A 230 1.03 39.34 13.03
C ALA A 230 -0.16 40.10 13.65
N ALA A 231 -0.97 40.80 12.84
CA ALA A 231 -2.19 41.50 13.27
C ALA A 231 -3.47 40.67 13.04
N GLY A 232 -3.36 39.44 12.54
CA GLY A 232 -4.48 38.53 12.30
C GLY A 232 -5.18 38.70 10.95
N HIS A 233 -4.67 39.54 10.04
CA HIS A 233 -5.24 39.66 8.69
C HIS A 233 -4.74 38.55 7.77
N ARG A 234 -5.67 38.00 6.98
CA ARG A 234 -5.39 36.95 5.99
C ARG A 234 -4.98 37.60 4.67
N HIS A 235 -3.80 37.22 4.18
CA HIS A 235 -3.22 37.63 2.90
C HIS A 235 -3.00 36.41 2.03
N PHE A 236 -3.30 36.51 0.73
CA PHE A 236 -3.01 35.46 -0.25
C PHE A 236 -1.69 35.77 -0.95
N VAL A 237 -0.68 34.94 -0.76
CA VAL A 237 0.58 34.99 -1.48
C VAL A 237 0.57 33.88 -2.52
N SER A 238 0.56 34.25 -3.80
CA SER A 238 0.66 33.27 -4.88
C SER A 238 2.10 33.25 -5.41
N LYS A 239 2.66 32.06 -5.58
CA LYS A 239 3.96 31.86 -6.24
C LYS A 239 3.77 31.98 -7.75
N LEU A 240 4.84 32.31 -8.47
CA LEU A 240 4.81 32.27 -9.93
C LEU A 240 4.38 30.88 -10.43
N PRO A 241 3.56 30.80 -11.49
CA PRO A 241 3.21 29.53 -12.12
C PRO A 241 4.46 28.70 -12.45
N SER A 242 4.38 27.39 -12.21
CA SER A 242 5.50 26.46 -12.39
C SER A 242 4.99 25.10 -12.85
N HIS A 243 5.80 24.39 -13.63
CA HIS A 243 5.58 22.98 -13.97
C HIS A 243 5.97 22.02 -12.84
N THR A 244 6.48 22.53 -11.73
CA THR A 244 6.81 21.73 -10.54
C THR A 244 6.12 22.29 -9.32
N VAL A 245 5.56 21.39 -8.51
CA VAL A 245 4.87 21.72 -7.26
C VAL A 245 5.45 20.84 -6.16
N ASP A 246 5.75 21.44 -5.01
CA ASP A 246 6.11 20.67 -3.81
C ASP A 246 4.91 19.82 -3.38
N THR A 247 5.13 18.52 -3.20
CA THR A 247 4.09 17.52 -2.88
C THR A 247 3.28 17.92 -1.65
N ARG A 248 3.86 18.67 -0.70
CA ARG A 248 3.19 19.11 0.53
C ARG A 248 1.91 19.92 0.27
N TRP A 249 1.82 20.62 -0.87
CA TRP A 249 0.63 21.39 -1.23
C TRP A 249 -0.56 20.51 -1.61
N PHE A 250 -0.28 19.26 -1.96
CA PHE A 250 -1.29 18.27 -2.28
C PHE A 250 -1.50 17.24 -1.16
N THR A 251 -0.68 17.24 -0.12
CA THR A 251 -0.70 16.21 0.93
C THR A 251 -1.40 16.70 2.18
N SER A 252 -2.26 15.85 2.75
CA SER A 252 -2.90 16.07 4.05
C SER A 252 -2.62 14.89 4.98
N TYR A 253 -2.39 15.19 6.26
CA TYR A 253 -2.17 14.18 7.29
C TYR A 253 -3.51 13.58 7.76
N VAL A 254 -3.46 12.31 8.16
CA VAL A 254 -4.57 11.59 8.81
C VAL A 254 -4.04 10.94 10.09
N ALA A 255 -4.81 11.01 11.17
CA ALA A 255 -4.44 10.35 12.41
C ALA A 255 -4.41 8.81 12.22
N VAL A 256 -3.53 8.14 12.97
CA VAL A 256 -3.42 6.67 12.94
C VAL A 256 -3.57 6.11 14.35
N GLU A 257 -4.40 5.09 14.47
CA GLU A 257 -4.54 4.28 15.67
C GLU A 257 -4.35 2.81 15.32
N GLN A 258 -3.87 2.01 16.28
CA GLN A 258 -3.81 0.57 16.14
C GLN A 258 -5.00 -0.09 16.83
N PHE A 259 -5.51 -1.15 16.24
CA PHE A 259 -6.56 -1.98 16.84
C PHE A 259 -6.28 -3.47 16.58
N GLN A 260 -7.08 -4.35 17.19
CA GLN A 260 -7.08 -5.76 16.84
C GLN A 260 -8.29 -6.06 15.97
N SER A 261 -8.05 -6.56 14.77
CA SER A 261 -9.10 -6.91 13.82
C SER A 261 -10.05 -7.96 14.39
N SER A 262 -11.35 -7.64 14.37
CA SER A 262 -12.41 -8.57 14.73
C SER A 262 -12.88 -9.45 13.56
N ILE A 263 -12.38 -9.21 12.34
CA ILE A 263 -12.83 -9.88 11.11
C ILE A 263 -11.88 -11.01 10.72
N VAL A 264 -10.59 -10.70 10.64
CA VAL A 264 -9.52 -11.63 10.28
C VAL A 264 -8.31 -11.44 11.18
N ARG A 265 -7.55 -12.51 11.38
CA ARG A 265 -6.18 -12.51 11.89
C ARG A 265 -5.19 -12.35 10.73
N GLY A 266 -3.93 -12.12 11.06
CA GLY A 266 -2.86 -11.93 10.08
C GLY A 266 -1.61 -12.75 10.38
N LEU A 267 -1.70 -13.89 11.07
CA LEU A 267 -0.55 -14.65 11.56
C LEU A 267 0.11 -15.56 10.53
N PHE A 268 -0.60 -15.92 9.45
CA PHE A 268 -0.05 -16.83 8.44
C PHE A 268 1.02 -16.18 7.55
N LEU A 269 1.86 -16.98 6.89
CA LEU A 269 2.98 -16.47 6.10
C LEU A 269 2.51 -15.60 4.92
N ARG A 270 3.30 -14.59 4.58
CA ARG A 270 3.08 -13.71 3.42
C ARG A 270 3.73 -14.34 2.19
N ARG A 271 3.07 -14.21 1.04
CA ARG A 271 3.46 -14.87 -0.22
C ARG A 271 4.70 -14.26 -0.85
N ASN A 272 4.63 -12.98 -1.19
CA ASN A 272 5.58 -12.35 -2.10
C ASN A 272 6.74 -11.68 -1.35
N ARG A 273 7.33 -12.39 -0.37
CA ARG A 273 8.47 -11.88 0.39
C ARG A 273 9.79 -12.23 -0.32
N PRO A 274 10.65 -11.24 -0.63
CA PRO A 274 11.95 -11.48 -1.22
C PRO A 274 12.76 -12.55 -0.48
N ALA A 275 13.44 -13.41 -1.25
CA ALA A 275 14.27 -14.51 -0.75
C ALA A 275 13.55 -15.56 0.13
N MET A 276 12.21 -15.57 0.13
CA MET A 276 11.40 -16.61 0.77
C MET A 276 10.61 -17.37 -0.28
N ALA A 277 10.56 -18.70 -0.14
CA ALA A 277 9.67 -19.52 -0.94
C ALA A 277 8.19 -19.19 -0.61
N PRO A 278 7.27 -19.28 -1.59
CA PRO A 278 5.84 -19.14 -1.34
C PRO A 278 5.32 -20.11 -0.27
N PRO A 279 4.25 -19.76 0.47
CA PRO A 279 3.62 -20.66 1.43
C PRO A 279 3.24 -22.01 0.82
N THR A 280 3.41 -23.07 1.60
CA THR A 280 3.13 -24.45 1.21
C THR A 280 2.08 -25.09 2.12
N MET A 281 1.55 -26.26 1.73
CA MET A 281 0.67 -27.05 2.59
C MET A 281 1.32 -27.48 3.90
N ALA A 282 2.64 -27.67 3.93
CA ALA A 282 3.38 -27.92 5.17
C ALA A 282 3.34 -26.70 6.11
N ASN A 283 3.42 -25.48 5.56
CA ASN A 283 3.25 -24.27 6.34
C ASN A 283 1.84 -24.15 6.91
N LEU A 284 0.81 -24.46 6.11
CA LEU A 284 -0.58 -24.50 6.57
C LEU A 284 -0.76 -25.51 7.71
N ARG A 285 -0.19 -26.73 7.57
CA ARG A 285 -0.19 -27.76 8.62
C ARG A 285 0.41 -27.24 9.92
N ASN A 286 1.57 -26.60 9.85
CA ASN A 286 2.24 -26.03 11.02
C ASN A 286 1.41 -24.91 11.67
N TYR A 287 0.76 -24.08 10.85
CA TYR A 287 -0.12 -23.03 11.33
C TYR A 287 -1.37 -23.58 12.05
N MET A 288 -2.03 -24.58 11.46
CA MET A 288 -3.24 -25.20 12.00
C MET A 288 -2.96 -25.99 13.28
N LYS A 289 -1.78 -26.59 13.39
CA LYS A 289 -1.35 -27.42 14.53
C LYS A 289 -0.47 -26.68 15.54
N ASP A 290 -0.39 -25.34 15.47
CA ASP A 290 0.40 -24.54 16.40
C ASP A 290 -0.05 -24.78 17.86
N PRO A 291 0.82 -25.29 18.76
CA PRO A 291 0.47 -25.57 20.15
C PRO A 291 -0.04 -24.34 20.91
N LYS A 292 0.40 -23.13 20.52
CA LYS A 292 -0.05 -21.88 21.15
C LYS A 292 -1.53 -21.59 20.87
N ARG A 293 -2.06 -22.11 19.76
CA ARG A 293 -3.46 -21.98 19.34
C ARG A 293 -4.22 -23.30 19.44
N GLN A 294 -3.79 -24.23 20.30
CA GLN A 294 -4.47 -25.53 20.46
C GLN A 294 -5.93 -25.40 20.92
N LYS A 295 -6.26 -24.29 21.61
CA LYS A 295 -7.62 -24.02 22.11
C LYS A 295 -8.54 -23.43 21.03
N ASP A 296 -7.96 -22.92 19.96
CA ASP A 296 -8.73 -22.33 18.86
C ASP A 296 -9.28 -23.46 17.99
N SER A 297 -10.56 -23.36 17.66
CA SER A 297 -11.23 -24.23 16.70
C SER A 297 -10.65 -24.04 15.29
N PHE A 298 -10.90 -25.01 14.41
CA PHE A 298 -10.57 -24.87 12.98
C PHE A 298 -11.15 -23.59 12.38
N ALA A 299 -12.41 -23.27 12.68
CA ALA A 299 -13.06 -22.06 12.16
C ALA A 299 -12.37 -20.76 12.62
N GLU A 300 -11.87 -20.70 13.85
CA GLU A 300 -11.11 -19.54 14.37
C GLU A 300 -9.72 -19.42 13.75
N LYS A 301 -9.07 -20.55 13.46
CA LYS A 301 -7.77 -20.57 12.75
C LYS A 301 -7.93 -20.24 11.27
N LEU A 302 -9.03 -20.68 10.65
CA LEU A 302 -9.38 -20.36 9.27
C LEU A 302 -9.68 -18.87 9.08
N ALA A 303 -10.12 -18.18 10.14
CA ALA A 303 -10.35 -16.72 10.15
C ALA A 303 -9.05 -15.90 10.15
N ASP A 304 -8.16 -16.21 9.22
CA ASP A 304 -6.90 -15.53 8.93
C ASP A 304 -6.87 -15.19 7.44
N PHE A 305 -6.61 -13.93 7.11
CA PHE A 305 -6.70 -13.44 5.74
C PHE A 305 -5.75 -14.19 4.80
N HIS A 306 -4.52 -14.46 5.25
CA HIS A 306 -3.52 -15.09 4.41
C HIS A 306 -3.70 -16.60 4.30
N VAL A 307 -4.36 -17.24 5.27
CA VAL A 307 -4.82 -18.63 5.13
C VAL A 307 -5.86 -18.73 4.02
N LEU A 308 -6.87 -17.85 4.03
CA LEU A 308 -7.93 -17.86 3.01
C LEU A 308 -7.38 -17.56 1.61
N VAL A 309 -6.46 -16.60 1.49
CA VAL A 309 -5.76 -16.32 0.23
C VAL A 309 -4.99 -17.55 -0.25
N PHE A 310 -4.22 -18.21 0.64
CA PHE A 310 -3.48 -19.42 0.27
C PHE A 310 -4.40 -20.56 -0.19
N LEU A 311 -5.51 -20.79 0.51
CA LEU A 311 -6.48 -21.81 0.12
C LEU A 311 -7.16 -21.50 -1.21
N ALA A 312 -7.47 -20.22 -1.48
CA ALA A 312 -8.08 -19.77 -2.73
C ALA A 312 -7.25 -20.05 -3.99
N GLU A 313 -5.95 -20.26 -3.84
CA GLU A 313 -5.07 -20.63 -4.96
C GLU A 313 -5.11 -22.12 -5.30
N THR A 314 -5.53 -22.94 -4.35
CA THR A 314 -5.50 -24.41 -4.44
C THR A 314 -6.88 -25.02 -4.59
N LEU A 315 -7.90 -24.33 -4.07
CA LEU A 315 -9.29 -24.78 -4.02
C LEU A 315 -10.16 -23.99 -4.99
N SER A 316 -11.35 -24.50 -5.29
CA SER A 316 -12.28 -23.87 -6.21
C SER A 316 -12.83 -22.55 -5.63
N MET A 317 -12.63 -21.45 -6.36
CA MET A 317 -13.21 -20.16 -6.01
C MET A 317 -14.74 -20.15 -6.10
N SER A 318 -15.35 -21.00 -6.93
CA SER A 318 -16.81 -21.06 -7.08
C SER A 318 -17.48 -21.99 -6.07
N ASP A 319 -16.80 -23.07 -5.67
CA ASP A 319 -17.43 -24.15 -4.90
C ASP A 319 -16.95 -24.17 -3.45
N ASP A 320 -15.63 -24.09 -3.22
CA ASP A 320 -15.04 -24.27 -1.89
C ASP A 320 -14.97 -22.98 -1.10
N MET A 321 -14.43 -21.94 -1.73
CA MET A 321 -14.13 -20.68 -1.06
C MET A 321 -15.36 -19.97 -0.45
N PRO A 322 -16.56 -19.98 -1.07
CA PRO A 322 -17.74 -19.40 -0.42
C PRO A 322 -18.04 -20.04 0.94
N THR A 323 -17.89 -21.36 1.05
CA THR A 323 -18.12 -22.09 2.31
C THR A 323 -17.02 -21.80 3.34
N LEU A 324 -15.75 -21.81 2.93
CA LEU A 324 -14.62 -21.50 3.81
C LEU A 324 -14.67 -20.07 4.35
N ILE A 325 -15.04 -19.10 3.50
CA ILE A 325 -15.23 -17.70 3.90
C ILE A 325 -16.37 -17.58 4.91
N GLU A 326 -17.50 -18.28 4.71
CA GLU A 326 -18.61 -18.26 5.68
C GLU A 326 -18.21 -18.88 7.03
N ILE A 327 -17.43 -19.96 7.01
CA ILE A 327 -16.87 -20.57 8.23
C ILE A 327 -15.97 -19.55 8.94
N ALA A 328 -15.07 -18.89 8.22
CA ALA A 328 -14.18 -17.87 8.78
C ALA A 328 -14.93 -16.67 9.37
N ARG A 329 -15.98 -16.18 8.69
CA ARG A 329 -16.80 -15.06 9.15
C ARG A 329 -17.58 -15.40 10.41
N THR A 330 -18.20 -16.58 10.44
CA THR A 330 -19.05 -16.99 11.56
C THR A 330 -18.25 -17.54 12.74
N ARG A 331 -17.04 -18.06 12.48
CA ARG A 331 -16.19 -18.78 13.44
C ARG A 331 -16.90 -19.95 14.12
N LYS A 332 -17.85 -20.58 13.42
CA LYS A 332 -18.67 -21.68 13.95
C LYS A 332 -18.23 -23.01 13.37
N MET A 333 -18.09 -24.01 14.24
CA MET A 333 -17.90 -25.41 13.83
C MET A 333 -19.22 -26.04 13.40
N THR A 334 -19.70 -25.69 12.21
CA THR A 334 -20.84 -26.34 11.55
C THR A 334 -20.44 -27.72 10.98
N PRO A 335 -21.39 -28.56 10.55
CA PRO A 335 -21.05 -29.80 9.84
C PRO A 335 -20.18 -29.59 8.59
N ALA A 336 -20.41 -28.48 7.87
CA ALA A 336 -19.55 -28.09 6.75
C ALA A 336 -18.12 -27.78 7.21
N ALA A 337 -17.96 -27.06 8.32
CA ALA A 337 -16.64 -26.78 8.89
C ALA A 337 -15.90 -28.06 9.30
N GLN A 338 -16.59 -29.02 9.92
CA GLN A 338 -16.01 -30.31 10.28
C GLN A 338 -15.58 -31.11 9.04
N ASN A 339 -16.39 -31.09 7.97
CA ASN A 339 -16.03 -31.74 6.72
C ASN A 339 -14.77 -31.11 6.09
N TYR A 340 -14.68 -29.77 6.03
CA TYR A 340 -13.50 -29.08 5.51
C TYR A 340 -12.25 -29.28 6.39
N GLU A 341 -12.42 -29.33 7.72
CA GLU A 341 -11.33 -29.65 8.63
C GLU A 341 -10.75 -31.04 8.32
N MET A 342 -11.61 -32.05 8.17
CA MET A 342 -11.19 -33.42 7.79
C MET A 342 -10.52 -33.48 6.41
N LEU A 343 -11.09 -32.78 5.41
CA LEU A 343 -10.54 -32.74 4.06
C LEU A 343 -9.16 -32.10 4.05
N LEU A 344 -9.02 -30.93 4.67
CA LEU A 344 -7.74 -30.23 4.75
C LEU A 344 -6.72 -31.02 5.56
N ASP A 345 -7.12 -31.71 6.63
CA ASP A 345 -6.22 -32.60 7.36
C ASP A 345 -5.69 -33.75 6.51
N ALA A 346 -6.50 -34.29 5.60
CA ALA A 346 -6.07 -35.31 4.65
C ALA A 346 -5.10 -34.75 3.60
N TYR A 347 -5.42 -33.60 2.98
CA TYR A 347 -4.52 -32.91 2.05
C TYR A 347 -3.21 -32.47 2.70
N MET A 348 -3.29 -32.10 3.98
CA MET A 348 -2.11 -31.74 4.74
C MET A 348 -1.30 -32.98 5.08
N GLN A 349 -1.73 -34.24 4.93
CA GLN A 349 -0.94 -35.43 5.26
C GLN A 349 -0.27 -36.09 4.05
N SER A 350 -0.85 -35.94 2.86
CA SER A 350 -0.19 -36.22 1.59
C SER A 350 0.99 -35.28 1.36
#